data_AF-A0A7V5SI17-F1
#
_entry.id   AF-A0A7V5SI17-F1
#
_cell.length_a   1.000
_cell.length_b   1.000
_cell.length_c   1.000
_cell.angle_alpha   90.00
_cell.angle_beta   90.00
_cell.angle_gamma   90.00
#
_symmetry.space_group_name_H-M   'P 1'
#
loop_
_entity.id
_entity.type
_entity.pdbx_description
1 polymer ?
#
loop_
_entity_poly.entity_id
_entity_poly.type
_entity_poly.pdbx_seq_one_letter_code
_entity_poly.pdbx_strand_id
1 'polypeptide(L)'
;MSPMDTTRIPSEDATDSVHWIGAEELAIALFAYTLVPVWLTLGVASLVSPTVNVEHSQQRWHWSWAVGTGIGWSGQESSFRFSRIRLHGELESSGRSRFNLSVLADWNVLSVITAELFRLGASAGIGWQLGGESRPYVQGELWLRNAMGIWYMGLFPQHSLGLRLRYFPARSSLTPRWQVGIGWWSTFVW
;
A
#
# COMPACT_ATOMS: atom_id res chain seq x y z
N MET A 1 65.73 39.24 35.15
CA MET A 1 65.81 37.96 34.42
C MET A 1 65.32 36.88 35.36
N SER A 2 64.06 36.44 35.19
CA SER A 2 63.51 35.30 35.93
C SER A 2 63.70 34.03 35.10
N PRO A 3 63.95 32.86 35.72
CA PRO A 3 64.06 31.61 34.99
C PRO A 3 62.69 31.17 34.45
N MET A 4 62.69 30.67 33.23
CA MET A 4 61.56 30.01 32.57
C MET A 4 61.36 28.64 33.24
N ASP A 5 60.25 28.47 33.94
CA ASP A 5 59.84 27.17 34.46
C ASP A 5 59.06 26.44 33.36
N THR A 6 59.75 25.64 32.56
CA THR A 6 59.13 24.74 31.58
C THR A 6 58.68 23.47 32.28
N THR A 7 57.62 23.56 33.08
CA THR A 7 56.81 22.39 33.42
C THR A 7 56.01 22.04 32.17
N ARG A 8 56.56 21.16 31.32
CA ARG A 8 55.78 20.44 30.32
C ARG A 8 54.69 19.68 31.06
N ILE A 9 53.46 20.17 31.00
CA ILE A 9 52.27 19.38 31.27
C ILE A 9 52.34 18.21 30.27
N PRO A 10 52.33 16.94 30.70
CA PRO A 10 52.25 15.84 29.76
C PRO A 10 50.96 16.03 28.97
N SER A 11 51.06 16.06 27.65
CA SER A 11 49.89 15.88 26.79
C SER A 11 49.22 14.60 27.26
N GLU A 12 48.01 14.68 27.80
CA GLU A 12 47.15 13.52 27.97
C GLU A 12 47.19 12.78 26.66
N ASP A 13 47.68 11.54 26.73
CA ASP A 13 47.66 10.61 25.63
C ASP A 13 46.28 10.71 24.99
N ALA A 14 46.25 11.13 23.72
CA ALA A 14 45.19 10.74 22.82
C ALA A 14 45.32 9.23 22.63
N THR A 15 45.02 8.50 23.70
CA THR A 15 44.68 7.09 23.65
C THR A 15 43.43 7.09 22.80
N ASP A 16 43.58 6.56 21.58
CA ASP A 16 42.48 6.08 20.78
C ASP A 16 41.54 5.35 21.73
N SER A 17 40.43 6.00 22.10
CA SER A 17 39.44 5.41 22.97
C SER A 17 38.75 4.35 22.13
N VAL A 18 39.29 3.13 22.19
CA VAL A 18 38.61 1.93 21.73
C VAL A 18 37.34 1.84 22.58
N HIS A 19 36.26 2.41 22.05
CA HIS A 19 34.93 2.27 22.61
C HIS A 19 34.53 0.81 22.43
N TRP A 20 34.72 0.03 23.49
CA TRP A 20 34.20 -1.33 23.57
C TRP A 20 32.68 -1.22 23.58
N ILE A 21 32.06 -1.65 22.48
CA ILE A 21 30.61 -1.72 22.37
C ILE A 21 30.14 -2.71 23.43
N GLY A 22 29.36 -2.23 24.38
CA GLY A 22 28.74 -3.05 25.41
C GLY A 22 27.78 -4.06 24.78
N ALA A 23 27.60 -5.20 25.46
CA ALA A 23 26.71 -6.25 24.98
C ALA A 23 25.27 -5.76 24.73
N GLU A 24 24.83 -4.73 25.46
CA GLU A 24 23.52 -4.08 25.29
C GLU A 24 23.43 -3.28 23.98
N GLU A 25 24.45 -2.47 23.66
CA GLU A 25 24.50 -1.69 22.42
C GLU A 25 24.62 -2.61 21.20
N LEU A 26 25.38 -3.69 21.32
CA LEU A 26 25.45 -4.74 20.30
C LEU A 26 24.10 -5.45 20.14
N ALA A 27 23.41 -5.78 21.24
CA ALA A 27 22.09 -6.41 21.19
C ALA A 27 21.03 -5.50 20.56
N ILE A 28 21.02 -4.20 20.88
CA ILE A 28 20.14 -3.20 20.28
C ILE A 28 20.46 -3.04 18.79
N ALA A 29 21.74 -2.97 18.42
CA ALA A 29 22.13 -2.87 17.01
C ALA A 29 21.71 -4.10 16.21
N LEU A 30 21.88 -5.31 16.77
CA LEU A 30 21.43 -6.57 16.14
C LEU A 30 19.90 -6.66 16.07
N PHE A 31 19.20 -6.23 17.11
CA PHE A 31 17.74 -6.14 17.13
C PHE A 31 17.23 -5.17 16.06
N ALA A 32 17.80 -3.97 15.98
CA ALA A 32 17.44 -2.99 14.96
C ALA A 32 17.79 -3.50 13.55
N TYR A 33 18.96 -4.08 13.36
CA TYR A 33 19.40 -4.62 12.08
C TYR A 33 18.51 -5.77 11.58
N THR A 34 17.98 -6.58 12.49
CA THR A 34 17.10 -7.70 12.12
C THR A 34 15.64 -7.27 11.94
N LEU A 35 15.12 -6.43 12.83
CA LEU A 35 13.69 -6.10 12.84
C LEU A 35 13.34 -4.88 11.99
N VAL A 36 14.21 -3.87 11.86
CA VAL A 36 13.89 -2.69 11.04
C VAL A 36 13.65 -3.08 9.58
N PRO A 37 14.47 -3.93 8.93
CA PRO A 37 14.17 -4.39 7.57
C PRO A 37 12.88 -5.20 7.48
N VAL A 38 12.55 -6.01 8.49
CA VAL A 38 11.31 -6.78 8.54
C VAL A 38 10.10 -5.85 8.64
N TRP A 39 10.13 -4.87 9.54
CA TRP A 39 9.07 -3.87 9.69
C TRP A 39 8.95 -2.97 8.46
N LEU A 40 10.05 -2.58 7.83
CA LEU A 40 10.03 -1.85 6.57
C LEU A 40 9.45 -2.69 5.44
N THR A 41 9.83 -3.97 5.34
CA THR A 41 9.29 -4.88 4.30
C THR A 41 7.80 -5.12 4.50
N LEU A 42 7.36 -5.37 5.74
CA LEU A 42 5.94 -5.50 6.08
C LEU A 42 5.19 -4.19 5.86
N GLY A 43 5.81 -3.05 6.19
CA GLY A 43 5.29 -1.72 5.92
C GLY A 43 5.06 -1.53 4.42
N VAL A 44 6.08 -1.75 3.59
CA VAL A 44 6.00 -1.65 2.12
C VAL A 44 5.00 -2.66 1.54
N ALA A 45 4.99 -3.90 2.01
CA ALA A 45 4.03 -4.92 1.61
C ALA A 45 2.59 -4.53 2.00
N SER A 46 2.41 -3.79 3.10
CA SER A 46 1.12 -3.24 3.48
C SER A 46 0.67 -2.08 2.56
N LEU A 47 1.58 -1.45 1.81
CA LEU A 47 1.25 -0.38 0.87
C LEU A 47 0.84 -0.88 -0.52
N VAL A 48 1.30 -2.08 -0.89
CA VAL A 48 1.13 -2.67 -2.21
C VAL A 48 0.36 -3.96 -2.11
N SER A 49 -0.79 -4.02 -2.76
CA SER A 49 -1.69 -5.15 -2.55
C SER A 49 -1.80 -6.04 -3.78
N PRO A 50 -1.53 -7.35 -3.64
CA PRO A 50 -1.68 -8.29 -4.74
C PRO A 50 -3.16 -8.56 -5.03
N THR A 51 -3.48 -8.64 -6.32
CA THR A 51 -4.77 -9.07 -6.85
C THR A 51 -4.52 -10.14 -7.90
N VAL A 52 -5.28 -11.23 -7.85
CA VAL A 52 -5.30 -12.23 -8.93
C VAL A 52 -6.57 -12.02 -9.72
N ASN A 53 -6.44 -11.86 -11.04
CA ASN A 53 -7.58 -11.72 -11.93
C ASN A 53 -7.67 -12.88 -12.91
N VAL A 54 -8.91 -13.19 -13.26
CA VAL A 54 -9.32 -14.08 -14.33
C VAL A 54 -10.07 -13.23 -15.35
N GLU A 55 -9.55 -13.20 -16.57
CA GLU A 55 -10.08 -12.44 -17.69
C GLU A 55 -10.70 -13.39 -18.71
N HIS A 56 -11.91 -13.08 -19.16
CA HIS A 56 -12.56 -13.76 -20.28
C HIS A 56 -12.65 -12.82 -21.49
N SER A 57 -11.89 -13.14 -22.54
CA SER A 57 -11.84 -12.37 -23.79
C SER A 57 -11.86 -13.34 -24.96
N GLN A 58 -12.68 -13.07 -25.99
CA GLN A 58 -12.69 -13.84 -27.25
C GLN A 58 -12.74 -15.37 -27.04
N GLN A 59 -13.59 -15.84 -26.11
CA GLN A 59 -13.76 -17.26 -25.74
C GLN A 59 -12.52 -17.93 -25.11
N ARG A 60 -11.54 -17.14 -24.65
CA ARG A 60 -10.36 -17.63 -23.93
C ARG A 60 -10.29 -17.05 -22.54
N TRP A 61 -9.78 -17.87 -21.63
CA TRP A 61 -9.52 -17.52 -20.24
C TRP A 61 -8.05 -17.19 -20.05
N HIS A 62 -7.78 -16.07 -19.40
CA HIS A 62 -6.43 -15.62 -19.10
C HIS A 62 -6.31 -15.28 -17.62
N TRP A 63 -5.17 -15.61 -17.03
CA TRP A 63 -4.85 -15.24 -15.66
C TRP A 63 -3.94 -14.02 -15.69
N SER A 64 -4.16 -13.10 -14.77
CA SER A 64 -3.27 -11.97 -14.52
C SER A 64 -3.07 -11.79 -13.03
N TRP A 65 -1.93 -11.21 -12.68
CA TRP A 65 -1.69 -10.71 -11.33
C TRP A 65 -1.52 -9.20 -11.42
N ALA A 66 -1.93 -8.51 -10.37
CA ALA A 66 -1.86 -7.08 -10.31
C ALA A 66 -1.44 -6.60 -8.94
N VAL A 67 -0.75 -5.48 -8.89
CA VAL A 67 -0.31 -4.82 -7.67
C VAL A 67 -0.76 -3.38 -7.72
N GLY A 68 -1.50 -2.95 -6.70
CA GLY A 68 -2.14 -1.64 -6.71
C GLY A 68 -2.17 -0.97 -5.35
N THR A 69 -2.41 0.34 -5.40
CA THR A 69 -2.61 1.20 -4.25
C THR A 69 -3.53 2.36 -4.61
N GLY A 70 -4.16 2.96 -3.62
CA GLY A 70 -5.14 4.02 -3.82
C GLY A 70 -5.02 5.17 -2.82
N ILE A 71 -5.59 6.29 -3.22
CA ILE A 71 -5.78 7.47 -2.40
C ILE A 71 -7.28 7.69 -2.30
N GLY A 72 -7.79 7.64 -1.08
CA GLY A 72 -9.18 7.82 -0.73
C GLY A 72 -9.41 9.14 -0.02
N TRP A 73 -10.60 9.69 -0.18
CA TRP A 73 -11.08 10.87 0.52
C TRP A 73 -12.30 10.50 1.34
N SER A 74 -12.31 10.92 2.60
CA SER A 74 -13.42 10.75 3.52
C SER A 74 -14.07 12.09 3.87
N GLY A 75 -15.34 12.09 4.28
CA GLY A 75 -15.94 13.27 4.91
C GLY A 75 -15.31 13.50 6.30
N GLN A 76 -15.53 14.68 6.91
CA GLN A 76 -14.96 15.08 8.23
C GLN A 76 -15.44 14.24 9.45
N GLU A 77 -15.94 13.03 9.26
CA GLU A 77 -16.70 12.33 10.28
C GLU A 77 -15.92 11.12 10.82
N SER A 78 -15.55 11.22 12.10
CA SER A 78 -15.06 10.18 13.03
C SER A 78 -13.53 9.92 13.12
N SER A 79 -13.16 9.28 14.24
CA SER A 79 -11.82 8.77 14.55
C SER A 79 -11.39 7.59 13.67
N PHE A 80 -12.33 6.97 12.95
CA PHE A 80 -12.14 5.84 12.06
C PHE A 80 -12.56 6.20 10.64
N ARG A 81 -11.59 6.39 9.75
CA ARG A 81 -11.87 6.90 8.41
C ARG A 81 -12.07 5.77 7.42
N PHE A 82 -13.14 5.89 6.65
CA PHE A 82 -13.38 5.11 5.43
C PHE A 82 -13.51 6.07 4.26
N SER A 83 -12.80 5.79 3.17
CA SER A 83 -13.00 6.57 1.94
C SER A 83 -14.44 6.48 1.47
N ARG A 84 -14.96 7.60 0.95
CA ARG A 84 -16.21 7.69 0.18
C ARG A 84 -15.93 7.72 -1.32
N ILE A 85 -14.79 8.28 -1.70
CA ILE A 85 -14.28 8.33 -3.07
C ILE A 85 -12.82 7.93 -3.04
N ARG A 86 -12.35 7.16 -4.03
CA ARG A 86 -10.97 6.70 -4.13
C ARG A 86 -10.47 6.75 -5.56
N LEU A 87 -9.27 7.28 -5.73
CA LEU A 87 -8.44 7.08 -6.92
C LEU A 87 -7.55 5.85 -6.68
N HIS A 88 -7.61 4.86 -7.55
CA HIS A 88 -6.88 3.60 -7.40
C HIS A 88 -6.07 3.30 -8.67
N GLY A 89 -4.77 3.10 -8.48
CA GLY A 89 -3.81 2.78 -9.54
C GLY A 89 -3.27 1.37 -9.35
N GLU A 90 -3.17 0.61 -10.44
CA GLU A 90 -2.77 -0.79 -10.40
C GLU A 90 -1.90 -1.15 -11.61
N LEU A 91 -0.78 -1.80 -11.36
CA LEU A 91 0.04 -2.43 -12.39
C LEU A 91 -0.38 -3.90 -12.51
N GLU A 92 -0.88 -4.28 -13.66
CA GLU A 92 -1.35 -5.63 -13.99
C GLU A 92 -0.40 -6.29 -15.00
N SER A 93 -0.12 -7.58 -14.81
CA SER A 93 0.70 -8.38 -15.70
C SER A 93 0.02 -9.69 -16.08
N SER A 94 -0.11 -9.90 -17.39
CA SER A 94 -0.57 -11.14 -18.04
C SER A 94 0.27 -11.36 -19.31
N GLY A 95 1.59 -11.47 -19.13
CA GLY A 95 2.58 -11.55 -20.23
C GLY A 95 3.00 -10.19 -20.82
N ARG A 96 2.16 -9.15 -20.76
CA ARG A 96 2.55 -7.75 -20.96
C ARG A 96 2.00 -6.91 -19.80
N SER A 97 2.80 -5.96 -19.32
CA SER A 97 2.40 -5.06 -18.24
C SER A 97 1.42 -3.99 -18.75
N ARG A 98 0.39 -3.73 -17.95
CA ARG A 98 -0.64 -2.71 -18.19
C ARG A 98 -0.85 -1.93 -16.90
N PHE A 99 -1.15 -0.64 -17.01
CA PHE A 99 -1.48 0.20 -15.88
C PHE A 99 -2.97 0.54 -15.91
N ASN A 100 -3.68 0.25 -14.84
CA ASN A 100 -5.09 0.56 -14.67
C ASN A 100 -5.23 1.73 -13.68
N LEU A 101 -5.93 2.78 -14.08
CA LEU A 101 -6.29 3.90 -13.21
C LEU A 101 -7.81 3.96 -13.08
N SER A 102 -8.33 4.04 -11.86
CA SER A 102 -9.78 4.04 -11.60
C SER A 102 -10.17 5.07 -10.55
N VAL A 103 -11.37 5.65 -10.71
CA VAL A 103 -12.04 6.44 -9.69
C VAL A 103 -13.26 5.66 -9.23
N LEU A 104 -13.37 5.44 -7.93
CA LEU A 104 -14.38 4.60 -7.29
C LEU A 104 -15.13 5.41 -6.24
N ALA A 105 -16.44 5.24 -6.19
CA ALA A 105 -17.25 5.60 -5.03
C ALA A 105 -17.39 4.37 -4.13
N ASP A 106 -17.26 4.57 -2.81
CA ASP A 106 -17.26 3.53 -1.79
C ASP A 106 -18.50 3.65 -0.90
N TRP A 107 -19.19 2.54 -0.68
CA TRP A 107 -20.33 2.43 0.22
C TRP A 107 -20.03 1.42 1.32
N ASN A 108 -20.06 1.88 2.57
CA ASN A 108 -19.94 1.05 3.76
C ASN A 108 -21.34 0.57 4.15
N VAL A 109 -21.59 -0.74 4.15
CA VAL A 109 -22.92 -1.32 4.34
C VAL A 109 -23.13 -1.81 5.77
N LEU A 110 -22.22 -2.63 6.28
CA LEU A 110 -22.40 -3.32 7.56
C LEU A 110 -21.08 -3.42 8.34
N SER A 111 -21.11 -3.11 9.62
CA SER A 111 -20.00 -3.39 10.54
C SER A 111 -19.99 -4.87 10.93
N VAL A 112 -18.84 -5.54 10.78
CA VAL A 112 -18.73 -7.00 11.02
C VAL A 112 -18.25 -7.32 12.44
N ILE A 113 -17.50 -6.41 13.07
CA ILE A 113 -16.91 -6.59 14.40
C ILE A 113 -17.34 -5.44 15.31
N THR A 114 -17.55 -5.74 16.59
CA THR A 114 -18.08 -4.90 17.68
C THR A 114 -17.33 -3.58 17.96
N ALA A 115 -16.22 -3.31 17.27
CA ALA A 115 -15.44 -2.08 17.39
C ALA A 115 -15.43 -1.20 16.12
N GLU A 116 -16.29 -1.48 15.13
CA GLU A 116 -16.34 -0.80 13.81
C GLU A 116 -15.03 -0.82 13.00
N LEU A 117 -14.04 -1.60 13.45
CA LEU A 117 -12.73 -1.72 12.83
C LEU A 117 -12.79 -2.38 11.44
N PHE A 118 -13.87 -3.09 11.13
CA PHE A 118 -14.07 -3.74 9.83
C PHE A 118 -15.50 -3.54 9.35
N ARG A 119 -15.63 -3.21 8.07
CA ARG A 119 -16.90 -3.05 7.38
C ARG A 119 -16.96 -3.87 6.11
N LEU A 120 -18.12 -4.48 5.87
CA LEU A 120 -18.50 -4.95 4.55
C LEU A 120 -19.01 -3.77 3.74
N GLY A 121 -18.64 -3.73 2.47
CA GLY A 121 -19.05 -2.68 1.58
C GLY A 121 -18.91 -3.05 0.12
N ALA A 122 -19.23 -2.07 -0.70
CA ALA A 122 -19.14 -2.16 -2.13
C ALA A 122 -18.49 -0.90 -2.69
N SER A 123 -17.87 -1.03 -3.85
CA SER A 123 -17.40 0.12 -4.63
C SER A 123 -17.88 0.03 -6.05
N ALA A 124 -18.06 1.16 -6.70
CA ALA A 124 -18.31 1.20 -8.13
C ALA A 124 -17.72 2.47 -8.75
N GLY A 125 -17.32 2.38 -10.00
CA GLY A 125 -16.81 3.53 -10.71
C GLY A 125 -16.27 3.20 -12.08
N ILE A 126 -15.43 4.11 -12.57
CA ILE A 126 -14.89 4.06 -13.93
C ILE A 126 -13.37 4.08 -13.88
N GLY A 127 -12.75 3.54 -14.91
CA GLY A 127 -11.31 3.60 -15.04
C GLY A 127 -10.85 3.51 -16.47
N TRP A 128 -9.53 3.58 -16.62
CA TRP A 128 -8.83 3.53 -17.88
C TRP A 128 -7.64 2.59 -17.76
N GLN A 129 -7.52 1.68 -18.72
CA GLN A 129 -6.35 0.83 -18.90
C GLN A 129 -5.39 1.51 -19.86
N LEU A 130 -4.11 1.56 -19.49
CA LEU A 130 -2.99 2.11 -20.24
C LEU A 130 -1.97 0.99 -20.50
N GLY A 131 -1.37 0.96 -21.69
CA GLY A 131 -0.40 -0.07 -22.08
C GLY A 131 -1.04 -1.23 -22.84
N GLY A 132 -0.44 -1.57 -23.99
CA GLY A 132 -1.08 -2.40 -25.00
C GLY A 132 -2.21 -1.63 -25.69
N GLU A 133 -3.46 -2.04 -25.46
CA GLU A 133 -4.67 -1.39 -25.99
C GLU A 133 -5.33 -0.53 -24.92
N SER A 134 -5.23 0.78 -25.06
CA SER A 134 -5.83 1.72 -24.09
C SER A 134 -7.35 1.75 -24.21
N ARG A 135 -8.06 1.47 -23.11
CA ARG A 135 -9.53 1.40 -23.10
C ARG A 135 -10.15 1.79 -21.76
N PRO A 136 -11.33 2.44 -21.79
CA PRO A 136 -12.11 2.66 -20.58
C PRO A 136 -12.67 1.33 -20.05
N TYR A 137 -13.04 1.32 -18.77
CA TYR A 137 -13.81 0.25 -18.16
C TYR A 137 -14.70 0.79 -17.05
N VAL A 138 -15.72 0.01 -16.70
CA VAL A 138 -16.51 0.17 -15.48
C VAL A 138 -16.07 -0.90 -14.51
N GLN A 139 -15.98 -0.56 -13.22
CA GLN A 139 -15.55 -1.46 -12.17
C GLN A 139 -16.57 -1.49 -11.04
N GLY A 140 -16.81 -2.68 -10.51
CA GLY A 140 -17.52 -2.92 -9.26
C GLY A 140 -16.66 -3.77 -8.32
N GLU A 141 -16.80 -3.54 -7.01
CA GLU A 141 -16.12 -4.30 -5.97
C GLU A 141 -17.07 -4.65 -4.84
N LEU A 142 -16.86 -5.82 -4.24
CA LEU A 142 -17.42 -6.20 -2.95
C LEU A 142 -16.24 -6.49 -2.02
N TRP A 143 -16.23 -5.94 -0.82
CA TRP A 143 -15.08 -6.04 0.06
C TRP A 143 -15.42 -6.11 1.54
N LEU A 144 -14.49 -6.69 2.30
CA LEU A 144 -14.29 -6.50 3.72
C LEU A 144 -13.10 -5.54 3.90
N ARG A 145 -13.31 -4.39 4.54
CA ARG A 145 -12.30 -3.34 4.67
C ARG A 145 -12.09 -2.97 6.12
N ASN A 146 -10.84 -2.79 6.54
CA ASN A 146 -10.56 -2.24 7.86
C ASN A 146 -10.68 -0.71 7.88
N ALA A 147 -11.03 -0.16 9.04
CA ALA A 147 -10.94 1.27 9.30
C ALA A 147 -9.46 1.71 9.33
N MET A 148 -9.19 2.91 8.83
CA MET A 148 -7.93 3.59 9.15
C MET A 148 -8.12 4.30 10.50
N GLY A 149 -7.43 3.81 11.54
CA GLY A 149 -7.51 4.35 12.89
C GLY A 149 -6.35 5.30 13.19
N ILE A 150 -6.68 6.46 13.75
CA ILE A 150 -5.78 7.50 14.29
C ILE A 150 -5.24 8.49 13.24
N TRP A 151 -5.49 9.77 13.52
CA TRP A 151 -5.20 10.96 12.70
C TRP A 151 -3.73 11.16 12.32
N TYR A 152 -2.80 10.42 12.92
CA TYR A 152 -1.36 10.66 12.85
C TYR A 152 -0.56 9.61 12.08
N MET A 153 -1.22 8.57 11.56
CA MET A 153 -0.54 7.52 10.82
C MET A 153 -1.08 7.42 9.40
N GLY A 154 -0.84 8.45 8.59
CA GLY A 154 -0.94 8.39 7.11
C GLY A 154 0.00 7.34 6.47
N LEU A 155 0.61 6.46 7.27
CA LEU A 155 1.52 5.39 6.91
C LEU A 155 0.82 4.01 6.87
N PHE A 156 -0.39 3.87 7.42
CA PHE A 156 -1.12 2.60 7.44
C PHE A 156 -2.41 2.71 6.63
N PRO A 157 -2.42 2.20 5.39
CA PRO A 157 -3.58 2.30 4.52
C PRO A 157 -4.74 1.44 5.02
N GLN A 158 -5.96 1.78 4.58
CA GLN A 158 -7.08 0.85 4.61
C GLN A 158 -6.81 -0.32 3.66
N HIS A 159 -6.89 -1.52 4.18
CA HIS A 159 -6.88 -2.78 3.48
C HIS A 159 -8.30 -3.25 3.21
N SER A 160 -8.57 -3.57 1.95
CA SER A 160 -9.82 -4.16 1.49
C SER A 160 -9.51 -5.53 0.91
N LEU A 161 -10.18 -6.57 1.39
CA LEU A 161 -10.14 -7.90 0.78
C LEU A 161 -11.48 -8.18 0.13
N GLY A 162 -11.49 -8.63 -1.12
CA GLY A 162 -12.73 -9.10 -1.71
C GLY A 162 -12.69 -9.39 -3.20
N LEU A 163 -13.84 -9.19 -3.84
CA LEU A 163 -14.09 -9.50 -5.24
C LEU A 163 -14.17 -8.21 -6.06
N ARG A 164 -13.61 -8.24 -7.26
CA ARG A 164 -13.69 -7.16 -8.25
C ARG A 164 -14.24 -7.69 -9.55
N LEU A 165 -15.09 -6.89 -10.18
CA LEU A 165 -15.58 -7.11 -11.53
C LEU A 165 -15.24 -5.88 -12.38
N ARG A 166 -14.58 -6.07 -13.52
CA ARG A 166 -14.35 -5.03 -14.52
C ARG A 166 -15.02 -5.41 -15.84
N TYR A 167 -15.71 -4.45 -16.42
CA TYR A 167 -16.29 -4.53 -17.74
C TYR A 167 -15.62 -3.54 -18.68
N PHE A 168 -15.05 -4.05 -19.77
CA PHE A 168 -14.47 -3.26 -20.83
C PHE A 168 -15.46 -3.23 -22.00
N PRO A 169 -16.11 -2.09 -22.28
CA PRO A 169 -17.08 -1.99 -23.36
C PRO A 169 -16.41 -2.16 -24.73
N ALA A 170 -17.20 -2.63 -25.70
CA ALA A 170 -16.76 -2.74 -27.08
C ALA A 170 -16.38 -1.36 -27.65
N ARG A 171 -15.36 -1.35 -28.52
CA ARG A 171 -14.98 -0.20 -29.38
C ARG A 171 -14.87 -0.67 -30.81
N SER A 172 -14.78 0.26 -31.77
CA SER A 172 -14.81 0.00 -33.22
C SER A 172 -13.92 -1.17 -33.69
N SER A 173 -12.79 -1.44 -33.02
CA SER A 173 -11.89 -2.56 -33.31
C SER A 173 -11.72 -3.57 -32.18
N LEU A 174 -12.45 -3.44 -31.07
CA LEU A 174 -12.24 -4.21 -29.84
C LEU A 174 -13.51 -4.88 -29.35
N THR A 175 -13.44 -6.18 -29.09
CA THR A 175 -14.54 -6.95 -28.50
C THR A 175 -14.73 -6.60 -27.02
N PRO A 176 -15.96 -6.71 -26.49
CA PRO A 176 -16.21 -6.51 -25.08
C PRO A 176 -15.49 -7.58 -24.26
N ARG A 177 -15.15 -7.24 -23.02
CA ARG A 177 -14.37 -8.12 -22.14
C ARG A 177 -14.78 -7.98 -20.69
N TRP A 178 -14.80 -9.11 -20.00
CA TRP A 178 -15.05 -9.19 -18.56
C TRP A 178 -13.80 -9.68 -17.83
N GLN A 179 -13.56 -9.10 -16.66
CA GLN A 179 -12.49 -9.52 -15.77
C GLN A 179 -13.05 -9.63 -14.36
N VAL A 180 -12.79 -10.76 -13.70
CA VAL A 180 -13.13 -11.01 -12.30
C VAL A 180 -11.83 -11.15 -11.52
N GLY A 181 -11.71 -10.49 -10.39
CA GLY A 181 -10.52 -10.56 -9.54
C GLY A 181 -10.86 -10.86 -8.09
N ILE A 182 -9.97 -11.58 -7.44
CA ILE A 182 -9.92 -11.65 -5.97
C ILE A 182 -8.69 -10.87 -5.55
N GLY A 183 -8.88 -9.85 -4.74
CA GLY A 183 -7.83 -8.90 -4.46
C GLY A 183 -7.80 -8.41 -3.04
N TRP A 184 -6.58 -8.10 -2.62
CA TRP A 184 -6.32 -7.19 -1.53
C TRP A 184 -6.09 -5.80 -2.14
N TRP A 185 -6.54 -4.73 -1.48
CA TRP A 185 -6.34 -3.34 -1.94
C TRP A 185 -6.00 -2.42 -0.77
N SER A 186 -4.92 -1.67 -0.91
CA SER A 186 -4.48 -0.66 0.05
C SER A 186 -4.95 0.72 -0.39
N THR A 187 -5.48 1.51 0.54
CA THR A 187 -5.97 2.86 0.29
C THR A 187 -5.57 3.79 1.42
N PHE A 188 -4.79 4.81 1.11
CA PHE A 188 -4.50 5.90 2.04
C PHE A 188 -5.68 6.86 2.08
N VAL A 189 -6.22 7.13 3.26
CA VAL A 189 -7.37 8.03 3.39
C VAL A 189 -6.92 9.38 3.93
N TRP A 190 -7.27 10.44 3.20
CA TRP A 190 -7.02 11.83 3.59
C TRP A 190 -8.32 12.52 4.01
#